data_AF-A0A7C4FW57-F1
#
_entry.id   AF-A0A7C4FW57-F1
#
_cell.length_a   1.000
_cell.length_b   1.000
_cell.length_c   1.000
_cell.angle_alpha   90.00
_cell.angle_beta   90.00
_cell.angle_gamma   90.00
#
_symmetry.space_group_name_H-M   'P 1'
#
loop_
_entity.id
_entity.type
_entity.pdbx_description
1 polymer ?
#
loop_
_entity_poly.entity_id
_entity_poly.type
_entity_poly.pdbx_seq_one_letter_code
_entity_poly.pdbx_strand_id
1 'polypeptide(L)'
;MRSKVVLVPFPFDDLSTFKVRPAICLTESIGQYNHVVVAFISSQLPSELLETDIILEPSQDGFMKTGLKVPSVLRLHRIMTIPIDLIQRELGTLSPNMQSEIKNKLRKLFEIS
;
A
#
# COMPACT_ATOMS: atom_id res chain seq x y z
N MET A 1 11.14 -6.17 3.37
CA MET A 1 10.30 -5.14 2.71
C MET A 1 8.84 -5.27 3.04
N ARG A 2 8.29 -6.47 3.28
CA ARG A 2 6.87 -6.66 3.56
C ARG A 2 6.42 -5.74 4.70
N SER A 3 5.23 -5.18 4.53
CA SER A 3 4.56 -4.30 5.50
C SER A 3 5.18 -2.92 5.68
N LYS A 4 6.20 -2.56 4.89
CA LYS A 4 6.77 -1.21 4.85
C LYS A 4 5.90 -0.27 4.03
N VAL A 5 5.63 0.91 4.60
CA VAL A 5 5.03 2.03 3.89
C VAL A 5 6.16 2.82 3.24
N VAL A 6 6.09 3.03 1.93
CA VAL A 6 7.15 3.61 1.11
C VAL A 6 6.63 4.70 0.18
N LEU A 7 7.49 5.63 -0.24
CA LEU A 7 7.21 6.56 -1.33
C LEU A 7 7.77 6.02 -2.64
N VAL A 8 6.90 5.93 -3.65
CA VAL A 8 7.25 5.41 -4.98
C VAL A 8 6.61 6.30 -6.07
N PRO A 9 7.21 6.41 -7.26
CA PRO A 9 6.50 6.94 -8.43
C PRO A 9 5.34 6.01 -8.78
N PHE A 10 4.11 6.45 -8.53
CA PHE A 10 2.89 5.71 -8.85
C PHE A 10 2.23 6.33 -10.09
N PRO A 11 1.92 5.54 -11.13
CA PRO A 11 1.29 6.06 -12.34
C PRO A 11 -0.14 6.52 -12.08
N PHE A 12 -0.63 7.43 -12.89
CA PHE A 12 -2.07 7.63 -13.05
C PHE A 12 -2.71 6.45 -13.78
N ASP A 13 -4.04 6.38 -13.74
CA ASP A 13 -4.78 5.23 -14.29
C ASP A 13 -4.66 5.14 -15.82
N ASP A 14 -4.39 6.27 -16.49
CA ASP A 14 -4.08 6.35 -17.92
C ASP A 14 -2.59 6.11 -18.24
N LEU A 15 -1.77 5.83 -17.21
CA LEU A 15 -0.32 5.65 -17.28
C LEU A 15 0.45 6.84 -17.90
N SER A 16 -0.19 8.00 -18.06
CA SER A 16 0.40 9.14 -18.79
C SER A 16 1.50 9.83 -18.01
N THR A 17 1.35 9.88 -16.69
CA THR A 17 2.24 10.60 -15.79
C THR A 17 2.38 9.85 -14.46
N PHE A 18 3.44 10.18 -13.71
CA PHE A 18 3.72 9.62 -12.41
C PHE A 18 3.65 10.70 -11.33
N LYS A 19 3.12 10.35 -10.17
CA LYS A 19 3.25 11.15 -8.95
C LYS A 19 3.87 10.31 -7.86
N VAL A 20 4.73 10.93 -7.07
CA VAL A 20 5.28 10.29 -5.87
C VAL A 20 4.16 10.14 -4.86
N ARG A 21 3.84 8.91 -4.49
CA ARG A 21 2.74 8.59 -3.57
C ARG A 21 3.15 7.52 -2.56
N PRO A 22 2.53 7.49 -1.38
CA PRO A 22 2.71 6.38 -0.46
C PRO A 22 2.15 5.08 -1.05
N ALA A 23 2.81 3.97 -0.75
CA ALA A 23 2.39 2.63 -1.10
C ALA A 23 2.80 1.65 0.02
N ILE A 24 2.13 0.51 0.12
CA ILE A 24 2.50 -0.58 1.04
C ILE A 24 3.19 -1.69 0.27
N CYS A 25 4.35 -2.14 0.75
CA CYS A 25 4.99 -3.35 0.26
C CYS A 25 4.24 -4.60 0.73
N LEU A 26 3.64 -5.32 -0.21
CA LEU A 26 2.87 -6.55 0.06
C LEU A 26 3.74 -7.80 0.18
N THR A 27 4.95 -7.76 -0.40
CA THR A 27 5.89 -8.88 -0.41
C THR A 27 7.25 -8.50 0.16
N GLU A 28 8.07 -9.52 0.43
CA GLU A 28 9.52 -9.35 0.46
C GLU A 28 10.06 -9.11 -0.96
N SER A 29 11.35 -8.80 -1.09
CA SER A 29 12.02 -8.76 -2.39
C SER A 29 11.98 -10.15 -3.04
N ILE A 30 11.65 -10.21 -4.33
CA ILE A 30 11.51 -11.45 -5.10
C ILE A 30 12.46 -11.42 -6.30
N GLY A 31 13.18 -12.53 -6.50
CA GLY A 31 14.01 -12.78 -7.68
C GLY A 31 15.31 -11.96 -7.72
N GLN A 32 16.11 -12.21 -8.76
CA GLN A 32 17.45 -11.62 -8.93
C GLN A 32 17.44 -10.08 -9.03
N TYR A 33 16.32 -9.51 -9.48
CA TYR A 33 16.17 -8.05 -9.67
C TYR A 33 15.53 -7.35 -8.47
N ASN A 34 15.37 -8.04 -7.34
CA ASN A 34 14.86 -7.48 -6.10
C ASN A 34 13.53 -6.72 -6.28
N HIS A 35 12.58 -7.35 -6.97
CA HIS A 35 11.26 -6.76 -7.18
C HIS A 35 10.40 -6.88 -5.93
N VAL A 36 9.55 -5.89 -5.68
CA VAL A 36 8.54 -5.94 -4.63
C VAL A 36 7.17 -5.62 -5.22
N VAL A 37 6.15 -6.31 -4.72
CA VAL A 37 4.75 -6.01 -5.06
C VAL A 37 4.26 -4.93 -4.07
N VAL A 38 3.71 -3.84 -4.58
CA VAL A 38 3.18 -2.74 -3.78
C VAL A 38 1.71 -2.48 -4.06
N ALA A 39 0.96 -2.02 -3.06
CA ALA A 39 -0.41 -1.51 -3.22
C ALA A 39 -0.52 -0.02 -2.89
N PHE A 40 -1.42 0.64 -3.59
CA PHE A 40 -1.58 2.09 -3.59
C PHE A 40 -2.19 2.65 -2.30
N ILE A 41 -1.65 3.76 -1.78
CA ILE A 41 -2.25 4.54 -0.68
C ILE A 41 -2.57 5.96 -1.18
N SER A 42 -3.79 6.43 -0.90
CA SER A 42 -4.28 7.77 -1.22
C SER A 42 -4.74 8.51 0.02
N SER A 43 -4.46 9.80 0.14
CA SER A 43 -5.11 10.67 1.12
C SER A 43 -6.50 11.14 0.69
N GLN A 44 -6.88 10.90 -0.57
CA GLN A 44 -8.22 11.19 -1.07
C GLN A 44 -9.13 10.00 -0.78
N LEU A 45 -9.93 10.14 0.27
CA LEU A 45 -10.95 9.16 0.64
C LEU A 45 -12.09 9.17 -0.39
N PRO A 46 -12.49 8.03 -0.95
CA PRO A 46 -13.61 7.96 -1.88
C PRO A 46 -14.94 8.17 -1.13
N SER A 47 -15.97 8.58 -1.85
CA SER A 47 -17.34 8.65 -1.32
C SER A 47 -17.91 7.26 -1.01
N GLU A 48 -17.47 6.24 -1.76
CA GLU A 48 -17.86 4.85 -1.58
C GLU A 48 -16.61 3.98 -1.42
N LEU A 49 -16.60 3.15 -0.38
CA LEU A 49 -15.50 2.21 -0.13
C LEU A 49 -15.79 0.87 -0.78
N LEU A 50 -14.80 0.34 -1.47
CA LEU A 50 -14.85 -1.03 -1.95
C LEU A 50 -14.61 -2.00 -0.80
N GLU A 51 -15.07 -3.25 -0.96
CA GLU A 51 -14.89 -4.30 0.06
C GLU A 51 -13.42 -4.51 0.44
N THR A 52 -12.50 -4.29 -0.50
CA THR A 52 -11.06 -4.49 -0.34
C THR A 52 -10.30 -3.22 0.02
N ASP A 53 -10.98 -2.08 0.14
CA ASP A 53 -10.36 -0.84 0.61
C ASP A 53 -10.16 -0.89 2.13
N ILE A 54 -9.05 -0.31 2.60
CA ILE A 54 -8.72 -0.23 4.03
C ILE A 54 -8.51 1.23 4.40
N ILE A 55 -9.27 1.70 5.38
CA ILE A 55 -9.09 3.04 5.95
C ILE A 55 -7.96 3.00 6.97
N LEU A 56 -6.99 3.90 6.80
CA LEU A 56 -5.90 4.16 7.71
C LEU A 56 -6.15 5.50 8.38
N GLU A 57 -6.52 5.48 9.66
CA GLU A 57 -6.95 6.65 10.42
C GLU A 57 -6.06 6.93 11.64
N PRO A 58 -5.83 8.20 12.00
CA PRO A 58 -5.03 8.57 13.18
C PRO A 58 -5.49 7.99 14.52
N SER A 59 -6.78 7.65 14.62
CA SER A 59 -7.39 7.01 15.79
C SER A 59 -6.98 5.54 15.97
N GLN A 60 -6.50 4.88 14.91
CA GLN A 60 -6.15 3.46 14.94
C GLN A 60 -4.81 3.23 15.66
N ASP A 61 -4.75 2.18 16.48
CA ASP A 61 -3.50 1.77 17.10
C ASP A 61 -2.45 1.40 16.03
N GLY A 62 -1.25 1.95 16.19
CA GLY A 62 -0.16 1.79 15.24
C GLY A 62 -0.21 2.72 14.02
N PHE A 63 -1.20 3.61 13.86
CA PHE A 63 -1.22 4.57 12.74
C PHE A 63 0.05 5.42 12.68
N MET A 64 0.53 5.90 13.83
CA MET A 64 1.77 6.70 13.91
C MET A 64 2.99 5.95 13.35
N LYS A 65 3.02 4.61 13.45
CA LYS A 65 4.13 3.79 12.93
C LYS A 65 4.12 3.70 11.40
N THR A 66 3.00 4.02 10.74
CA THR A 66 2.90 4.00 9.27
C THR A 66 3.68 5.15 8.62
N GLY A 67 3.96 6.23 9.37
CA GLY A 67 4.56 7.45 8.83
C GLY A 67 3.61 8.31 7.99
N LEU A 68 2.34 7.92 7.85
CA LEU A 68 1.31 8.75 7.23
C LEU A 68 0.92 9.90 8.17
N LYS A 69 0.64 11.07 7.59
CA LYS A 69 0.33 12.30 8.34
C LYS A 69 -1.17 12.62 8.42
N VAL A 70 -1.95 12.03 7.52
CA VAL A 70 -3.37 12.33 7.33
C VAL A 70 -4.14 11.02 7.13
N PRO A 71 -5.45 11.00 7.44
CA PRO A 71 -6.31 9.89 7.07
C PRO A 71 -6.10 9.51 5.60
N SER A 72 -6.01 8.21 5.34
CA SER A 72 -5.69 7.68 4.03
C SER A 72 -6.48 6.40 3.76
N VAL A 73 -6.57 6.02 2.50
CA VAL A 73 -7.17 4.77 2.05
C VAL A 73 -6.12 3.95 1.31
N LEU A 74 -5.95 2.70 1.73
CA LEU A 74 -5.18 1.69 1.02
C LEU A 74 -6.13 0.97 0.06
N ARG A 75 -5.82 1.04 -1.24
CA ARG A 75 -6.62 0.46 -2.33
C ARG A 75 -5.95 -0.81 -2.84
N LEU A 76 -6.38 -1.96 -2.35
CA LEU A 76 -5.75 -3.25 -2.67
C LEU A 76 -5.97 -3.68 -4.12
N HIS A 77 -6.97 -3.15 -4.83
CA HIS A 77 -7.15 -3.41 -6.27
C HIS A 77 -6.13 -2.66 -7.15
N ARG A 78 -5.33 -1.75 -6.59
CA ARG A 78 -4.29 -0.99 -7.30
C ARG A 78 -2.92 -1.46 -6.88
N ILE A 79 -2.47 -2.54 -7.51
CA ILE A 79 -1.19 -3.20 -7.25
C ILE A 79 -0.25 -3.01 -8.42
N MET A 80 1.04 -2.88 -8.15
CA MET A 80 2.08 -3.01 -9.17
C MET A 80 3.33 -3.70 -8.62
N THR A 81 4.18 -4.17 -9.52
CA THR A 81 5.51 -4.70 -9.20
C THR A 81 6.56 -3.67 -9.60
N ILE A 82 7.47 -3.35 -8.69
CA ILE A 82 8.56 -2.40 -8.93
C ILE A 82 9.88 -2.97 -8.42
N PRO A 83 11.03 -2.65 -9.03
CA PRO A 83 12.32 -2.91 -8.41
C PRO A 83 12.47 -2.04 -7.17
N ILE A 84 13.17 -2.54 -6.14
CA ILE A 84 13.39 -1.80 -4.89
C ILE A 84 14.07 -0.44 -5.13
N ASP A 85 14.88 -0.32 -6.18
CA ASP A 85 15.58 0.92 -6.52
C ASP A 85 14.63 2.08 -6.92
N LEU A 86 13.37 1.79 -7.26
CA LEU A 86 12.34 2.83 -7.48
C LEU A 86 11.73 3.36 -6.17
N ILE A 87 12.04 2.77 -5.02
CA ILE A 87 11.59 3.25 -3.72
C ILE A 87 12.43 4.47 -3.34
N GLN A 88 11.78 5.62 -3.24
CA GLN A 88 12.44 6.88 -2.91
C GLN A 88 12.70 7.01 -1.40
N ARG A 89 11.80 6.50 -0.57
CA ARG A 89 11.89 6.61 0.89
C ARG A 89 11.01 5.60 1.61
N GLU A 90 11.47 5.05 2.72
CA GLU A 90 10.63 4.37 3.70
C GLU A 90 9.99 5.41 4.65
N LEU A 91 8.66 5.35 4.80
CA LEU A 91 7.90 6.20 5.73
C LEU A 91 7.70 5.52 7.08
N GLY A 92 7.48 4.20 7.08
CA GLY A 92 7.17 3.47 8.29
C GLY A 92 6.73 2.03 8.02
N THR A 93 5.96 1.47 8.94
CA THR A 93 5.48 0.08 8.88
C THR A 93 4.06 -0.05 9.40
N LEU A 94 3.32 -1.01 8.87
CA LEU A 94 1.97 -1.32 9.37
C LEU A 94 2.03 -2.20 10.63
N SER A 95 1.04 -2.04 11.50
CA SER A 95 0.86 -2.89 12.69
C SER A 95 0.43 -4.31 12.30
N PRO A 96 0.64 -5.33 13.17
CA PRO A 96 0.21 -6.70 12.89
C PRO A 96 -1.28 -6.83 12.57
N ASN A 97 -2.13 -6.03 13.21
CA ASN A 97 -3.58 -6.01 12.97
C ASN A 97 -3.90 -5.54 11.53
N MET A 98 -3.30 -4.43 11.10
CA MET A 98 -3.44 -3.93 9.73
C MET A 98 -2.91 -4.94 8.69
N GLN A 99 -1.80 -5.63 9.00
CA GLN A 99 -1.27 -6.68 8.12
C GLN A 99 -2.22 -7.87 7.98
N SER A 100 -2.89 -8.27 9.07
CA SER A 100 -3.90 -9.33 9.06
C SER A 100 -5.11 -8.93 8.21
N GLU A 101 -5.59 -7.69 8.36
CA GLU A 101 -6.67 -7.15 7.55
C GLU A 101 -6.33 -7.13 6.05
N ILE A 102 -5.12 -6.67 5.70
CA ILE A 102 -4.61 -6.71 4.31
C ILE A 102 -4.63 -8.13 3.76
N LYS A 103 -4.14 -9.11 4.53
CA LYS A 103 -4.12 -10.51 4.09
C LYS A 103 -5.53 -11.03 3.78
N ASN A 104 -6.50 -10.72 4.64
CA ASN A 104 -7.89 -11.14 4.44
C ASN A 104 -8.53 -10.46 3.24
N LYS A 105 -8.30 -9.16 3.05
CA LYS A 105 -8.85 -8.42 1.89
C LYS A 105 -8.14 -8.76 0.58
N LEU A 106 -6.86 -9.12 0.60
CA LEU A 106 -6.17 -9.66 -0.58
C LEU A 106 -6.75 -11.02 -1.01
N ARG A 107 -7.04 -11.90 -0.05
CA ARG A 107 -7.74 -13.17 -0.33
C ARG A 107 -9.09 -12.94 -1.01
N LYS A 108 -9.87 -11.99 -0.49
CA LYS A 108 -11.14 -11.58 -1.11
C LYS A 108 -10.94 -11.00 -2.51
N LEU A 109 -9.97 -10.10 -2.68
CA LEU A 109 -9.67 -9.46 -3.97
C LEU A 109 -9.39 -10.46 -5.08
N PHE A 110 -8.63 -11.51 -4.77
CA PHE A 110 -8.21 -12.52 -5.74
C PHE A 110 -9.09 -13.78 -5.72
N GLU A 111 -10.17 -13.79 -4.94
CA GLU A 111 -11.09 -14.94 -4.79
C GLU A 111 -10.38 -16.22 -4.33
N ILE A 112 -9.39 -16.09 -3.43
CA ILE A 112 -8.58 -17.20 -2.91
C ILE A 112 -8.93 -17.45 -1.45
N SER A 113 -9.36 -18.67 -1.12
CA SER A 113 -9.72 -19.13 0.24
C SER A 113 -8.51 -19.23 1.19
#